data_AF-V9DWQ0-F1
#
_entry.id   AF-V9DWQ0-F1
#
_cell.length_a   1.000
_cell.length_b   1.000
_cell.length_c   1.000
_cell.angle_alpha   90.00
_cell.angle_beta   90.00
_cell.angle_gamma   90.00
#
_symmetry.space_group_name_H-M   'P 1'
#
loop_
_entity.id
_entity.type
_entity.pdbx_description
1 polymer ?
#
loop_
_entity_poly.entity_id
_entity_poly.type
_entity_poly.pdbx_seq_one_letter_code
_entity_poly.pdbx_strand_id
1 'polypeptide(L)'
;MEEADQVRKRWLQADFEELLKSAPWDAMFEDRVRRLLFHRPADLNAKIQDGLSRLVEFMSENRKGFWYVGHWFFVNHGLDVSSDQLHRDRKRDCDYAKKHYKRLIDELVRDGFPESLLEEPGVWTYPSKVCFWVIMDPAHVDDSGNRITLQSQLELVDRAEPARAQWNYCDSDEARTQHLSQAVKDWLLDETERGQYNVSDDFP
;
A
#
# COMPACT_ATOMS: atom_id res chain seq x y z
N MET A 1 -3.58 35.55 4.56
CA MET A 1 -2.88 34.47 3.83
C MET A 1 -3.89 33.37 3.67
N GLU A 2 -4.24 33.04 2.44
CA GLU A 2 -5.30 32.08 2.15
C GLU A 2 -4.83 30.69 2.61
N GLU A 3 -5.70 29.85 3.18
CA GLU A 3 -5.32 28.54 3.74
C GLU A 3 -4.59 27.66 2.72
N ALA A 4 -4.93 27.82 1.43
CA ALA A 4 -4.26 27.18 0.31
C ALA A 4 -2.77 27.56 0.19
N ASP A 5 -2.37 28.77 0.57
CA ASP A 5 -0.98 29.22 0.53
C ASP A 5 -0.13 28.52 1.58
N GLN A 6 -0.72 28.16 2.73
CA GLN A 6 0.01 27.45 3.78
C GLN A 6 0.31 26.00 3.40
N VAL A 7 -0.63 25.32 2.72
CA VAL A 7 -0.39 23.96 2.22
C VAL A 7 0.68 23.96 1.13
N ARG A 8 0.67 24.95 0.23
CA ARG A 8 1.69 25.11 -0.81
C ARG A 8 3.10 25.28 -0.24
N LYS A 9 3.25 25.97 0.89
CA LYS A 9 4.57 26.16 1.55
C LYS A 9 5.19 24.87 2.09
N ARG A 10 4.39 23.83 2.32
CA ARG A 10 4.88 22.52 2.77
C ARG A 10 5.46 21.69 1.64
N TRP A 11 5.16 22.06 0.39
CA TRP A 11 5.69 21.39 -0.79
C TRP A 11 7.13 21.81 -1.05
N LEU A 12 8.06 20.89 -0.82
CA LEU A 12 9.46 21.03 -1.18
C LEU A 12 9.82 19.92 -2.17
N GLN A 13 9.93 20.29 -3.45
CA GLN A 13 10.18 19.37 -4.57
C GLN A 13 11.38 18.44 -4.29
N ALA A 14 12.50 19.00 -3.82
CA ALA A 14 13.72 18.25 -3.58
C ALA A 14 13.56 17.14 -2.53
N ASP A 15 12.75 17.37 -1.48
CA ASP A 15 12.52 16.34 -0.47
C ASP A 15 11.69 15.19 -1.00
N PHE A 16 10.70 15.49 -1.87
CA PHE A 16 9.90 14.46 -2.53
C PHE A 16 10.73 13.68 -3.54
N GLU A 17 11.59 14.33 -4.30
CA GLU A 17 12.54 13.63 -5.17
C GLU A 17 13.45 12.69 -4.37
N GLU A 18 13.94 13.14 -3.21
CA GLU A 18 14.75 12.30 -2.33
C GLU A 18 13.96 11.12 -1.77
N LEU A 19 12.72 11.33 -1.31
CA LEU A 19 11.85 10.23 -0.87
C LEU A 19 11.58 9.24 -2.00
N LEU A 20 11.31 9.70 -3.22
CA LEU A 20 10.99 8.79 -4.32
C LEU A 20 12.21 8.00 -4.83
N LYS A 21 13.44 8.46 -4.57
CA LYS A 21 14.66 7.68 -4.83
C LYS A 21 14.79 6.46 -3.93
N SER A 22 14.25 6.49 -2.71
CA SER A 22 14.26 5.30 -1.83
C SER A 22 13.27 4.22 -2.27
N ALA A 23 12.44 4.52 -3.29
CA ALA A 23 11.43 3.61 -3.82
C ALA A 23 10.58 2.96 -2.71
N PRO A 24 9.86 3.74 -1.88
CA PRO A 24 9.14 3.22 -0.72
C PRO A 24 8.08 2.16 -1.07
N TRP A 25 7.62 2.12 -2.32
CA TRP A 25 6.73 1.09 -2.82
C TRP A 25 7.40 -0.28 -2.98
N ASP A 26 8.73 -0.35 -3.20
CA ASP A 26 9.49 -1.59 -3.27
C ASP A 26 9.56 -2.20 -1.86
N ALA A 27 10.01 -1.41 -0.88
CA ALA A 27 10.00 -1.80 0.53
C ALA A 27 8.60 -2.24 1.00
N MET A 28 7.56 -1.48 0.66
CA MET A 28 6.18 -1.87 0.94
C MET A 28 5.85 -3.25 0.35
N PHE A 29 6.23 -3.56 -0.89
CA PHE A 29 5.92 -4.86 -1.49
C PHE A 29 6.75 -6.02 -0.92
N GLU A 30 8.02 -5.76 -0.61
CA GLU A 30 8.95 -6.74 -0.05
C GLU A 30 8.54 -7.17 1.36
N ASP A 31 8.13 -6.20 2.19
CA ASP A 31 7.70 -6.36 3.59
C ASP A 31 6.28 -6.91 3.75
N ARG A 32 5.54 -7.12 2.65
CA ARG A 32 4.19 -7.66 2.73
C ARG A 32 4.16 -9.02 3.41
N VAL A 33 3.03 -9.34 4.04
CA VAL A 33 2.77 -10.68 4.57
C VAL A 33 2.77 -11.69 3.41
N ARG A 34 3.65 -12.70 3.45
CA ARG A 34 3.75 -13.74 2.40
C ARG A 34 3.01 -15.05 2.74
N ARG A 35 2.36 -15.09 3.90
CA ARG A 35 1.58 -16.25 4.35
C ARG A 35 0.10 -15.92 4.35
N LEU A 36 -0.72 -16.94 4.07
CA LEU A 36 -2.16 -16.85 4.27
C LEU A 36 -2.45 -17.07 5.76
N LEU A 37 -3.22 -16.15 6.36
CA LEU A 37 -3.64 -16.21 7.75
C LEU A 37 -5.04 -16.83 7.91
N PHE A 38 -5.88 -16.75 6.88
CA PHE A 38 -7.28 -17.19 6.95
C PHE A 38 -7.58 -18.43 6.10
N HIS A 39 -6.77 -18.71 5.07
CA HIS A 39 -6.97 -19.83 4.16
C HIS A 39 -5.77 -20.78 4.18
N ARG A 40 -6.04 -22.09 4.24
CA ARG A 40 -4.98 -23.10 4.18
C ARG A 40 -4.57 -23.29 2.72
N PRO A 41 -3.28 -23.19 2.37
CA PRO A 41 -2.84 -23.43 0.99
C PRO A 41 -3.21 -24.82 0.46
N ALA A 42 -3.29 -25.82 1.34
CA ALA A 42 -3.69 -27.18 0.99
C ALA A 42 -5.16 -27.29 0.50
N ASP A 43 -6.01 -26.35 0.90
CA ASP A 43 -7.43 -26.31 0.51
C ASP A 43 -7.63 -25.53 -0.81
N LEU A 44 -6.58 -24.86 -1.31
CA LEU A 44 -6.63 -24.10 -2.56
C LEU A 44 -6.32 -25.00 -3.75
N ASN A 45 -7.27 -25.13 -4.67
CA ASN A 45 -7.01 -25.82 -5.92
C ASN A 45 -6.04 -25.02 -6.82
N ALA A 46 -5.47 -25.68 -7.83
CA ALA A 46 -4.47 -25.08 -8.71
C ALA A 46 -4.95 -23.79 -9.41
N LYS A 47 -6.24 -23.69 -9.73
CA LYS A 47 -6.81 -22.50 -10.37
C LYS A 47 -6.83 -21.29 -9.42
N ILE A 48 -7.15 -21.52 -8.14
CA ILE A 48 -7.13 -20.47 -7.12
C ILE A 48 -5.70 -20.03 -6.82
N GLN A 49 -4.76 -20.99 -6.77
CA GLN A 49 -3.33 -20.68 -6.61
C GLN A 49 -2.80 -19.83 -7.78
N ASP A 50 -3.15 -20.18 -9.01
CA ASP A 50 -2.83 -19.36 -10.19
C ASP A 50 -3.42 -17.94 -10.09
N GLY A 51 -4.67 -17.82 -9.65
CA GLY A 51 -5.32 -16.53 -9.41
C GLY A 51 -4.60 -15.66 -8.38
N LEU A 52 -4.12 -16.26 -7.28
CA LEU A 52 -3.30 -15.56 -6.28
C LEU A 52 -1.97 -15.10 -6.87
N SER A 53 -1.31 -15.94 -7.65
CA SER A 53 -0.03 -15.58 -8.29
C SER A 53 -0.19 -14.41 -9.25
N ARG A 54 -1.23 -14.43 -10.10
CA ARG A 54 -1.58 -13.32 -10.99
C ARG A 54 -1.89 -12.03 -10.22
N LEU A 55 -2.55 -12.15 -9.07
CA LEU A 55 -2.87 -10.99 -8.23
C LEU A 55 -1.61 -10.38 -7.60
N VAL A 56 -0.68 -11.21 -7.11
CA VAL A 56 0.60 -10.72 -6.57
C VAL A 56 1.51 -10.17 -7.64
N GLU A 57 1.55 -10.78 -8.83
CA GLU A 57 2.25 -10.22 -9.98
C GLU A 57 1.71 -8.82 -10.29
N PHE A 58 0.39 -8.68 -10.35
CA PHE A 58 -0.24 -7.38 -10.53
C PHE A 58 0.14 -6.39 -9.42
N MET A 59 0.15 -6.82 -8.16
CA MET A 59 0.59 -6.00 -7.03
C MET A 59 2.05 -5.56 -7.20
N SER A 60 2.94 -6.46 -7.59
CA SER A 60 4.35 -6.15 -7.82
C SER A 60 4.51 -5.10 -8.91
N GLU A 61 3.94 -5.34 -10.10
CA GLU A 61 4.07 -4.44 -11.25
C GLU A 61 3.46 -3.06 -11.00
N ASN A 62 2.44 -2.97 -10.13
CA ASN A 62 1.68 -1.77 -9.89
C ASN A 62 1.89 -1.18 -8.48
N ARG A 63 2.86 -1.70 -7.71
CA ARG A 63 3.11 -1.34 -6.30
C ARG A 63 3.24 0.15 -6.06
N LYS A 64 3.82 0.89 -7.01
CA LYS A 64 3.91 2.35 -6.96
C LYS A 64 2.53 3.04 -6.97
N GLY A 65 1.60 2.53 -7.77
CA GLY A 65 0.21 3.00 -7.78
C GLY A 65 -0.54 2.70 -6.48
N PHE A 66 -0.33 1.51 -5.90
CA PHE A 66 -0.84 1.16 -4.57
C PHE A 66 -0.28 2.07 -3.48
N TRP A 67 1.03 2.34 -3.51
CA TRP A 67 1.67 3.23 -2.56
C TRP A 67 1.11 4.66 -2.67
N TYR A 68 0.97 5.21 -3.88
CA TYR A 68 0.42 6.55 -4.07
C TYR A 68 -1.02 6.74 -3.56
N VAL A 69 -1.88 5.73 -3.72
CA VAL A 69 -3.27 5.82 -3.26
C VAL A 69 -3.38 5.68 -1.73
N GLY A 70 -2.47 4.90 -1.10
CA GLY A 70 -2.32 4.80 0.36
C GLY A 70 -1.69 6.04 1.01
N HIS A 71 -0.84 6.76 0.28
CA HIS A 71 -0.08 7.91 0.75
C HIS A 71 -0.39 9.15 -0.08
N TRP A 72 -1.67 9.48 -0.25
CA TRP A 72 -2.04 10.57 -1.15
C TRP A 72 -1.65 11.94 -0.57
N PHE A 73 -0.73 12.65 -1.21
CA PHE A 73 -0.27 13.98 -0.76
C PHE A 73 -0.64 15.11 -1.74
N PHE A 74 -0.57 16.35 -1.27
CA PHE A 74 -0.67 17.52 -2.14
C PHE A 74 0.57 17.66 -3.04
N VAL A 75 0.38 18.02 -4.31
CA VAL A 75 1.47 18.33 -5.26
C VAL A 75 1.22 19.72 -5.85
N ASN A 76 2.17 20.63 -5.68
CA ASN A 76 2.11 21.97 -6.26
C ASN A 76 2.51 21.94 -7.75
N HIS A 77 1.70 21.30 -8.58
CA HIS A 77 1.99 21.02 -10.00
C HIS A 77 2.13 22.27 -10.89
N GLY A 78 1.78 23.46 -10.41
CA GLY A 78 2.05 24.72 -11.10
C GLY A 78 3.39 25.38 -10.73
N LEU A 79 4.16 24.79 -9.81
CA LEU A 79 5.40 25.38 -9.29
C LEU A 79 6.56 25.25 -10.28
N ASP A 80 6.74 24.04 -10.83
CA ASP A 80 7.88 23.68 -11.67
C ASP A 80 7.55 22.43 -12.50
N VAL A 81 8.42 22.13 -13.48
CA VAL A 81 8.25 21.01 -14.43
C VAL A 81 8.28 19.65 -13.72
N SER A 82 9.10 19.49 -12.68
CA SER A 82 9.21 18.21 -11.94
C SER A 82 7.94 17.94 -11.12
N SER A 83 7.41 18.94 -10.45
CA SER A 83 6.16 18.89 -9.69
C SER A 83 4.96 18.58 -10.60
N ASP A 84 4.92 19.20 -11.78
CA ASP A 84 3.91 18.91 -12.81
C ASP A 84 4.02 17.47 -13.34
N GLN A 85 5.24 17.02 -13.62
CA GLN A 85 5.51 15.67 -14.08
C GLN A 85 5.11 14.62 -13.02
N LEU A 86 5.49 14.83 -11.76
CA LEU A 86 5.11 13.96 -10.64
C LEU A 86 3.58 13.87 -10.48
N HIS A 87 2.87 14.99 -10.61
CA HIS A 87 1.41 14.99 -10.58
C HIS A 87 0.80 14.12 -11.68
N ARG A 88 1.30 14.25 -12.92
CA ARG A 88 0.85 13.44 -14.06
C ARG A 88 1.17 11.95 -13.89
N ASP A 89 2.40 11.64 -13.50
CA ASP A 89 2.86 10.26 -13.32
C ASP A 89 2.05 9.57 -12.23
N ARG A 90 1.88 10.22 -11.08
CA ARG A 90 1.02 9.70 -10.00
C ARG A 90 -0.40 9.44 -10.48
N LYS A 91 -1.00 10.40 -11.20
CA LYS A 91 -2.35 10.24 -11.73
C LYS A 91 -2.44 9.05 -12.69
N ARG A 92 -1.48 8.93 -13.62
CA ARG A 92 -1.41 7.82 -14.58
C ARG A 92 -1.31 6.48 -13.85
N ASP A 93 -0.39 6.36 -12.91
CA ASP A 93 -0.11 5.10 -12.20
C ASP A 93 -1.33 4.68 -11.35
N CYS A 94 -1.97 5.63 -10.66
CA CYS A 94 -3.21 5.37 -9.89
C CYS A 94 -4.39 4.99 -10.79
N ASP A 95 -4.62 5.73 -11.88
CA ASP A 95 -5.74 5.46 -12.80
C ASP A 95 -5.58 4.09 -13.49
N TYR A 96 -4.34 3.74 -13.87
CA TYR A 96 -4.00 2.44 -14.42
C TYR A 96 -4.24 1.32 -13.39
N ALA A 97 -3.60 1.41 -12.22
CA ALA A 97 -3.70 0.41 -11.17
C ALA A 97 -5.17 0.16 -10.78
N LYS A 98 -5.94 1.23 -10.52
CA LYS A 98 -7.36 1.13 -10.18
C LYS A 98 -8.18 0.40 -11.24
N LYS A 99 -8.04 0.80 -12.50
CA LYS A 99 -8.83 0.24 -13.61
C LYS A 99 -8.46 -1.22 -13.88
N HIS A 100 -7.17 -1.54 -13.83
CA HIS A 100 -6.69 -2.88 -14.15
C HIS A 100 -6.89 -3.85 -12.98
N TYR A 101 -6.73 -3.39 -11.73
CA TYR A 101 -7.04 -4.18 -10.54
C TYR A 101 -8.50 -4.63 -10.55
N LYS A 102 -9.45 -3.70 -10.76
CA LYS A 102 -10.87 -4.06 -10.81
C LYS A 102 -11.16 -5.12 -11.87
N ARG A 103 -10.57 -4.99 -13.07
CA ARG A 103 -10.78 -5.97 -14.15
C ARG A 103 -10.20 -7.34 -13.80
N LEU A 104 -9.02 -7.36 -13.16
CA LEU A 104 -8.41 -8.61 -12.69
C LEU A 104 -9.30 -9.29 -11.65
N ILE A 105 -9.78 -8.56 -10.64
CA ILE A 105 -10.70 -9.11 -9.64
C ILE A 105 -11.99 -9.63 -10.28
N ASP A 106 -12.63 -8.84 -11.15
CA ASP A 106 -13.86 -9.24 -11.84
C ASP A 106 -13.65 -10.54 -12.67
N GLU A 107 -12.47 -10.68 -13.30
CA GLU A 107 -12.08 -11.91 -14.02
C GLU A 107 -11.85 -13.09 -13.08
N LEU A 108 -11.05 -12.92 -12.03
CA LEU A 108 -10.73 -13.96 -11.06
C LEU A 108 -12.00 -14.50 -10.39
N VAL A 109 -12.89 -13.61 -9.95
CA VAL A 109 -14.15 -13.98 -9.27
C VAL A 109 -15.09 -14.73 -10.22
N ARG A 110 -15.23 -14.27 -11.47
CA ARG A 110 -15.99 -15.00 -12.50
C ARG A 110 -15.46 -16.42 -12.70
N ASP A 111 -14.16 -16.58 -12.52
CA ASP A 111 -13.45 -17.84 -12.68
C ASP A 111 -13.41 -18.68 -11.39
N GLY A 112 -14.12 -18.28 -10.35
CA GLY A 112 -14.30 -19.03 -9.10
C GLY A 112 -13.26 -18.73 -8.02
N PHE A 113 -12.54 -17.61 -8.13
CA PHE A 113 -11.67 -17.12 -7.06
C PHE A 113 -12.52 -16.69 -5.84
N PRO A 114 -12.28 -17.26 -4.65
CA PRO A 114 -12.98 -16.85 -3.43
C PRO A 114 -12.65 -15.41 -3.06
N GLU A 115 -13.66 -14.54 -2.98
CA GLU A 115 -13.47 -13.14 -2.57
C GLU A 115 -12.94 -13.02 -1.13
N SER A 116 -13.14 -14.04 -0.28
CA SER A 116 -12.55 -14.09 1.07
C SER A 116 -11.03 -14.04 1.08
N LEU A 117 -10.35 -14.45 -0.01
CA LEU A 117 -8.90 -14.33 -0.15
C LEU A 117 -8.44 -12.86 -0.23
N LEU A 118 -9.33 -11.92 -0.55
CA LEU A 118 -9.02 -10.48 -0.56
C LEU A 118 -8.93 -9.89 0.85
N GLU A 119 -9.40 -10.63 1.86
CA GLU A 119 -9.24 -10.26 3.27
C GLU A 119 -7.84 -10.65 3.81
N GLU A 120 -7.09 -11.49 3.08
CA GLU A 120 -5.76 -11.91 3.50
C GLU A 120 -4.80 -10.72 3.58
N PRO A 121 -4.06 -10.52 4.70
CA PRO A 121 -3.19 -9.36 4.85
C PRO A 121 -2.08 -9.24 3.79
N GLY A 122 -1.69 -10.37 3.19
CA GLY A 122 -0.72 -10.43 2.10
C GLY A 122 -1.27 -10.12 0.71
N VAL A 123 -2.59 -10.01 0.58
CA VAL A 123 -3.30 -9.78 -0.68
C VAL A 123 -3.80 -8.35 -0.68
N TRP A 124 -3.05 -7.47 -1.33
CA TRP A 124 -3.38 -6.05 -1.32
C TRP A 124 -4.65 -5.76 -2.09
N THR A 125 -5.47 -4.89 -1.51
CA THR A 125 -6.66 -4.38 -2.16
C THR A 125 -6.46 -2.94 -2.58
N TYR A 126 -6.91 -2.59 -3.79
CA TYR A 126 -6.85 -1.21 -4.23
C TYR A 126 -7.94 -0.40 -3.53
N PRO A 127 -7.59 0.57 -2.66
CA PRO A 127 -8.58 1.23 -1.81
C PRO A 127 -9.55 2.08 -2.64
N SER A 128 -10.82 2.08 -2.22
CA SER A 128 -11.88 2.86 -2.88
C SER A 128 -11.76 4.36 -2.60
N LYS A 129 -11.07 4.74 -1.51
CA LYS A 129 -10.84 6.10 -1.04
C LYS A 129 -9.34 6.32 -0.80
N VAL A 130 -8.88 7.53 -1.06
CA VAL A 130 -7.49 7.93 -0.80
C VAL A 130 -7.30 8.28 0.67
N CYS A 131 -6.15 7.93 1.23
CA CYS A 131 -5.78 8.35 2.58
C CYS A 131 -4.82 9.54 2.48
N PHE A 132 -5.25 10.72 2.90
CA PHE A 132 -4.46 11.93 2.72
C PHE A 132 -3.28 11.96 3.70
N TRP A 133 -2.07 12.15 3.20
CA TRP A 133 -0.87 12.39 4.01
C TRP A 133 -0.66 13.90 4.16
N VAL A 134 -0.88 14.40 5.37
CA VAL A 134 -0.62 15.79 5.72
C VAL A 134 0.87 15.98 5.97
N ILE A 135 1.58 16.50 4.97
CA ILE A 135 2.99 16.86 5.10
C ILE A 135 3.15 17.90 6.21
N MET A 136 4.15 17.70 7.06
CA MET A 136 4.49 18.61 8.14
C MET A 136 5.09 19.91 7.59
N ASP A 137 4.97 20.99 8.37
CA ASP A 137 5.62 22.25 8.01
C ASP A 137 7.15 22.08 8.00
N PRO A 138 7.89 22.61 7.00
CA PRO A 138 9.35 22.54 6.98
C PRO A 138 10.04 23.15 8.20
N ALA A 139 9.38 24.06 8.93
CA ALA A 139 9.86 24.62 10.19
C ALA A 139 9.62 23.72 11.41
N HIS A 140 8.87 22.62 11.26
CA HIS A 140 8.66 21.66 12.32
C HIS A 140 9.93 20.82 12.55
N VAL A 141 10.35 20.73 13.81
CA VAL A 141 11.59 20.07 14.24
C VAL A 141 11.31 19.02 15.30
N ASP A 142 12.18 18.02 15.39
CA ASP A 142 12.20 17.03 16.45
C ASP A 142 12.75 17.59 17.78
N ASP A 143 12.80 16.74 18.81
CA ASP A 143 13.33 17.10 20.14
C ASP A 143 14.81 17.54 20.12
N SER A 144 15.54 17.20 19.06
CA SER A 144 16.94 17.60 18.85
C SER A 144 17.08 18.90 18.05
N GLY A 145 15.96 19.51 17.63
CA GLY A 145 15.94 20.72 16.81
C GLY A 145 16.20 20.47 15.32
N ASN A 146 16.19 19.21 14.87
CA ASN A 146 16.40 18.87 13.46
C ASN A 146 15.07 18.83 12.71
N ARG A 147 15.09 19.26 11.44
CA ARG A 147 13.93 19.17 10.56
C ARG A 147 13.57 17.71 10.31
N ILE A 148 12.28 17.37 10.45
CA ILE A 148 11.78 16.02 10.20
C ILE A 148 11.70 15.74 8.69
N THR A 149 12.47 14.75 8.23
CA THR A 149 12.52 14.36 6.80
C THR A 149 11.20 13.72 6.34
N LEU A 150 10.94 13.69 5.03
CA LEU A 150 9.78 12.98 4.50
C LEU A 150 9.83 11.46 4.76
N GLN A 151 11.02 10.87 4.80
CA GLN A 151 11.19 9.45 5.15
C GLN A 151 10.75 9.19 6.60
N SER A 152 11.19 10.02 7.55
CA SER A 152 10.76 9.90 8.95
C SER A 152 9.26 10.18 9.11
N GLN A 153 8.72 11.15 8.36
CA GLN A 153 7.28 11.41 8.36
C GLN A 153 6.48 10.21 7.79
N LEU A 154 6.99 9.53 6.76
CA LEU A 154 6.38 8.32 6.19
C LEU A 154 6.27 7.22 7.26
N GLU A 155 7.36 6.92 7.96
CA GLU A 155 7.37 5.92 9.03
C GLU A 155 6.39 6.26 10.17
N LEU A 156 6.23 7.54 10.49
CA LEU A 156 5.27 8.00 11.49
C LEU A 156 3.83 7.77 11.05
N VAL A 157 3.47 8.12 9.80
CA VAL A 157 2.09 7.94 9.30
C VAL A 157 1.75 6.48 9.07
N ASP A 158 2.72 5.66 8.63
CA ASP A 158 2.49 4.24 8.41
C ASP A 158 2.28 3.49 9.73
N ARG A 159 3.03 3.85 10.77
CA ARG A 159 2.82 3.29 12.12
C ARG A 159 1.51 3.74 12.74
N ALA A 160 1.11 5.00 12.51
CA ALA A 160 -0.16 5.52 13.00
C ALA A 160 -1.38 4.92 12.28
N GLU A 161 -1.25 4.64 10.99
CA GLU A 161 -2.32 4.12 10.14
C GLU A 161 -1.80 2.96 9.24
N PRO A 162 -1.58 1.74 9.78
CA PRO A 162 -0.97 0.62 9.04
C PRO A 162 -1.71 0.19 7.77
N ALA A 163 -3.00 0.53 7.65
CA ALA A 163 -3.78 0.30 6.44
C ALA A 163 -3.21 1.02 5.20
N ARG A 164 -2.48 2.14 5.38
CA ARG A 164 -1.81 2.87 4.29
C ARG A 164 -0.75 2.02 3.58
N ALA A 165 -0.08 1.19 4.36
CA ALA A 165 0.95 0.26 3.93
C ALA A 165 0.45 -1.20 3.93
N GLN A 166 -0.86 -1.41 3.74
CA GLN A 166 -1.46 -2.74 3.59
C GLN A 166 -1.09 -3.69 4.75
N TRP A 167 -1.10 -3.19 5.99
CA TRP A 167 -0.85 -3.92 7.24
C TRP A 167 0.60 -4.36 7.49
N ASN A 168 1.57 -3.84 6.72
CA ASN A 168 2.98 -4.18 6.88
C ASN A 168 3.56 -3.74 8.23
N TYR A 169 3.09 -2.62 8.78
CA TYR A 169 3.58 -2.05 10.05
C TYR A 169 2.87 -2.62 11.29
N CYS A 170 2.06 -3.67 11.14
CA CYS A 170 1.54 -4.40 12.29
C CYS A 170 2.59 -5.39 12.80
N ASP A 171 2.97 -5.28 14.08
CA ASP A 171 4.01 -6.14 14.68
C ASP A 171 3.52 -7.57 14.98
N SER A 172 2.21 -7.83 14.92
CA SER A 172 1.64 -9.15 15.21
C SER A 172 0.33 -9.40 14.46
N ASP A 173 -0.10 -10.66 14.41
CA ASP A 173 -1.36 -11.03 13.76
C ASP A 173 -2.58 -10.56 14.56
N GLU A 174 -2.46 -10.45 15.88
CA GLU A 174 -3.45 -9.77 16.72
C GLU A 174 -3.61 -8.31 16.28
N ALA A 175 -2.50 -7.60 16.05
CA ALA A 175 -2.55 -6.21 15.58
C ALA A 175 -3.18 -6.08 14.18
N ARG A 176 -2.92 -7.04 13.27
CA ARG A 176 -3.51 -7.08 11.92
C ARG A 176 -5.01 -7.35 11.97
N THR A 177 -5.45 -8.20 12.89
CA THR A 177 -6.85 -8.66 12.95
C THR A 177 -7.71 -7.87 13.92
N GLN A 178 -7.14 -6.99 14.76
CA GLN A 178 -7.85 -6.34 15.88
C GLN A 178 -9.17 -5.65 15.47
N HIS A 179 -9.24 -5.07 14.28
CA HIS A 179 -10.39 -4.32 13.77
C HIS A 179 -11.33 -5.17 12.89
N LEU A 180 -10.97 -6.41 12.58
CA LEU A 180 -11.82 -7.30 11.80
C LEU A 180 -13.03 -7.75 12.62
N SER A 181 -14.11 -8.11 11.92
CA SER A 181 -15.30 -8.69 12.56
C SER A 181 -14.96 -10.03 13.22
N GLN A 182 -15.74 -10.43 14.23
CA GLN A 182 -15.52 -11.72 14.89
C GLN A 182 -15.58 -12.88 13.90
N ALA A 183 -16.47 -12.82 12.91
CA ALA A 183 -16.60 -13.86 11.88
C ALA A 183 -15.31 -14.06 11.07
N VAL A 184 -14.57 -12.98 10.77
CA VAL A 184 -13.28 -13.07 10.05
C VAL A 184 -12.17 -13.51 11.00
N LYS A 185 -12.20 -13.07 12.27
CA LYS A 185 -11.25 -13.53 13.29
C LYS A 185 -11.37 -15.04 13.55
N ASP A 186 -12.57 -15.59 13.46
CA ASP A 186 -12.84 -17.03 13.61
C ASP A 186 -12.25 -17.87 12.45
N TRP A 187 -11.84 -17.23 11.34
CA TRP A 187 -11.11 -17.88 10.24
C TRP A 187 -9.59 -17.93 10.47
N LEU A 188 -9.07 -17.27 11.52
CA LEU A 188 -7.63 -17.24 11.78
C LEU A 188 -7.11 -18.66 12.02
N LEU A 189 -6.17 -19.06 11.17
CA LEU A 189 -5.53 -20.37 11.26
C LEU A 189 -4.51 -20.41 12.40
N ASP A 190 -4.32 -21.60 12.97
CA ASP A 190 -3.17 -21.88 13.82
C ASP A 190 -1.86 -21.69 13.03
N GLU A 191 -0.81 -21.21 13.69
CA GLU A 191 0.48 -20.94 13.03
C GLU A 191 1.05 -22.13 12.24
N THR A 192 0.81 -23.36 12.71
CA THR A 192 1.26 -24.59 12.05
C THR A 192 0.50 -24.92 10.78
N GLU A 193 -0.69 -24.36 10.60
CA GLU A 193 -1.53 -24.56 9.41
C GLU A 193 -1.33 -23.46 8.37
N ARG A 194 -0.74 -22.33 8.78
CA ARG A 194 -0.39 -21.22 7.88
C ARG A 194 0.73 -21.67 6.95
N GLY A 195 0.53 -21.44 5.67
CA GLY A 195 1.55 -21.68 4.66
C GLY A 195 1.76 -20.47 3.78
N GLN A 196 2.92 -20.45 3.12
CA GLN A 196 3.13 -19.56 1.99
C GLN A 196 2.29 -20.09 0.82
N TYR A 197 1.69 -19.18 0.08
CA TYR A 197 1.10 -19.51 -1.21
C TYR A 197 2.22 -19.55 -2.25
N ASN A 198 2.08 -20.43 -3.25
CA ASN A 198 3.11 -20.63 -4.27
C ASN A 198 3.15 -19.42 -5.20
N VAL A 199 3.93 -18.42 -4.83
CA VAL A 199 4.19 -17.28 -5.68
C VAL A 199 5.59 -17.39 -6.25
N SER A 200 5.76 -17.02 -7.52
CA SER A 200 7.09 -16.84 -8.10
C SER A 200 7.94 -15.98 -7.17
N ASP A 201 9.14 -16.46 -6.80
CA ASP A 201 10.12 -15.63 -6.09
C ASP A 201 10.73 -14.56 -7.02
N ASP A 202 10.54 -14.72 -8.33
CA ASP A 202 11.05 -13.83 -9.38
C ASP A 202 10.05 -12.71 -9.69
N PHE A 203 9.83 -11.81 -8.72
CA PHE A 203 9.16 -10.54 -9.01
C PHE A 203 10.21 -9.45 -9.30
N PRO A 204 10.02 -8.64 -10.36
CA PRO A 204 10.93 -7.54 -10.70
C PRO A 204 10.85 -6.37 -9.71
#